data_AF-A0AAI8FMF4-F1
#
_entry.id   AF-A0AAI8FMF4-F1
#
_cell.length_a   1.000
_cell.length_b   1.000
_cell.length_c   1.000
_cell.angle_alpha   90.00
_cell.angle_beta   90.00
_cell.angle_gamma   90.00
#
_symmetry.space_group_name_H-M   'P 1'
#
loop_
_entity.id
_entity.type
_entity.pdbx_description
1 polymer ?
#
loop_
_entity_poly.entity_id
_entity_poly.type
_entity_poly.pdbx_seq_one_letter_code
_entity_poly.pdbx_strand_id
1 'polypeptide(L)'
;MNPQNRLRLLTASAHDEETRAAPASGDATLAVSNDEDLTPLAARIARATRIDLHFPAFTDGRAYSQAYLLRKRFGFTGDLRATGDVLIDQLLQMERMGFSSAVLADGADIDAARRQLERFAGFYQRGVSAQANAH
;
A
#
# COMPACT_ATOMS: atom_id res chain seq x y z
N MET A 1 15.58 -4.20 8.53
CA MET A 1 14.16 -4.14 8.09
C MET A 1 14.07 -4.92 6.78
N ASN A 2 13.12 -5.85 6.65
CA ASN A 2 13.13 -6.94 5.66
C ASN A 2 13.25 -6.44 4.19
N PRO A 3 14.21 -6.92 3.40
CA PRO A 3 14.45 -6.46 2.02
C PRO A 3 13.50 -7.07 0.97
N GLN A 4 12.36 -7.66 1.36
CA GLN A 4 11.54 -8.49 0.46
C GLN A 4 10.06 -8.08 0.30
N ASN A 5 9.55 -7.08 1.03
CA ASN A 5 8.15 -6.68 0.87
C ASN A 5 8.00 -5.56 -0.16
N ARG A 6 8.36 -5.85 -1.42
CA ARG A 6 8.13 -4.94 -2.55
C ARG A 6 6.64 -4.69 -2.73
N LEU A 7 6.27 -3.42 -2.83
CA LEU A 7 4.92 -2.99 -3.18
C LEU A 7 4.49 -3.62 -4.51
N ARG A 8 3.38 -4.35 -4.51
CA ARG A 8 2.77 -4.90 -5.73
C ARG A 8 2.02 -3.81 -6.48
N LEU A 9 2.21 -3.74 -7.80
CA LEU A 9 1.54 -2.76 -8.65
C LEU A 9 0.43 -3.43 -9.46
N LEU A 10 -0.76 -2.85 -9.43
CA LEU A 10 -1.93 -3.30 -10.17
C LEU A 10 -2.48 -2.16 -11.03
N THR A 11 -3.12 -2.48 -12.15
CA THR A 11 -3.94 -1.52 -12.90
C THR A 11 -5.34 -1.43 -12.27
N ALA A 12 -6.03 -0.31 -12.50
CA ALA A 12 -7.45 -0.17 -12.16
C ALA A 12 -8.29 -1.34 -12.71
N SER A 13 -8.05 -1.75 -13.96
CA SER A 13 -8.76 -2.87 -14.58
C SER A 13 -8.47 -4.22 -13.89
N ALA A 14 -7.21 -4.52 -13.56
CA ALA A 14 -6.86 -5.76 -12.87
C ALA A 14 -7.46 -5.83 -11.45
N HIS A 15 -7.52 -4.68 -10.77
CA HIS A 15 -8.19 -4.58 -9.48
C HIS A 15 -9.70 -4.85 -9.60
N ASP A 16 -10.36 -4.28 -10.61
CA ASP A 16 -11.79 -4.48 -10.84
C ASP A 16 -12.10 -5.96 -11.13
N GLU A 17 -11.28 -6.62 -11.95
CA GLU A 17 -11.39 -8.06 -12.21
C GLU A 17 -11.20 -8.91 -10.93
N GLU A 18 -10.18 -8.60 -10.11
CA GLU A 18 -9.93 -9.32 -8.86
C GLU A 18 -11.05 -9.11 -7.84
N THR A 19 -11.60 -7.89 -7.76
CA THR A 19 -12.73 -7.55 -6.89
C THR A 19 -14.03 -8.21 -7.37
N ARG A 20 -14.25 -8.34 -8.69
CA ARG A 20 -15.39 -9.06 -9.27
C ARG A 20 -15.29 -10.58 -9.12
N ALA A 21 -14.07 -11.12 -9.24
CA ALA A 21 -13.80 -12.55 -9.12
C ALA A 21 -13.75 -13.04 -7.67
N ALA A 22 -13.50 -12.14 -6.71
CA ALA A 22 -13.50 -12.47 -5.29
C ALA A 22 -14.91 -12.95 -4.86
N PRO A 23 -15.06 -14.20 -4.40
CA PRO A 23 -16.33 -14.67 -3.89
C PRO A 23 -16.68 -13.89 -2.63
N ALA A 24 -17.93 -13.42 -2.53
CA ALA A 24 -18.46 -12.65 -1.39
C ALA A 24 -18.40 -13.38 -0.02
N SER A 25 -17.82 -14.57 0.05
CA SER A 25 -17.77 -15.42 1.25
C SER A 25 -16.42 -16.10 1.52
N GLY A 26 -15.37 -15.85 0.73
CA GLY A 26 -14.13 -16.65 0.81
C GLY A 26 -12.98 -16.05 1.61
N ASP A 27 -12.61 -14.81 1.33
CA ASP A 27 -11.43 -14.17 1.90
C ASP A 27 -11.75 -12.72 2.19
N ALA A 28 -11.76 -12.34 3.47
CA ALA A 28 -12.35 -11.10 3.93
C ALA A 28 -11.58 -9.87 3.42
N THR A 29 -11.92 -9.41 2.22
CA THR A 29 -11.56 -8.08 1.71
C THR A 29 -12.38 -7.04 2.46
N LEU A 30 -11.70 -6.06 3.06
CA LEU A 30 -12.31 -4.93 3.74
C LEU A 30 -11.96 -3.64 2.98
N ALA A 31 -12.93 -3.07 2.27
CA ALA A 31 -12.79 -1.72 1.75
C ALA A 31 -13.06 -0.71 2.87
N VAL A 32 -12.16 0.25 3.05
CA VAL A 32 -12.28 1.32 4.04
C VAL A 32 -12.18 2.67 3.33
N SER A 33 -13.14 3.54 3.61
CA SER A 33 -13.11 4.91 3.09
C SER A 33 -12.07 5.74 3.85
N ASN A 34 -11.46 6.73 3.20
CA ASN A 34 -10.50 7.68 3.79
C ASN A 34 -11.03 8.42 5.05
N ASP A 35 -12.34 8.57 5.19
CA ASP A 35 -13.03 9.22 6.32
C ASP A 35 -13.63 8.24 7.34
N GLU A 36 -13.44 6.93 7.15
CA GLU A 36 -14.03 5.89 7.99
C GLU A 36 -13.16 5.60 9.22
N ASP A 37 -13.79 5.44 10.39
CA ASP A 37 -13.09 5.07 11.62
C ASP A 37 -12.76 3.57 11.62
N LEU A 38 -11.49 3.25 11.88
CA LEU A 38 -10.99 1.88 11.97
C LEU A 38 -11.37 1.19 13.28
N THR A 39 -11.67 1.95 14.34
CA THR A 39 -12.00 1.43 15.67
C THR A 39 -13.17 0.44 15.66
N PRO A 40 -14.34 0.74 15.07
CA PRO A 40 -15.44 -0.22 14.97
C PRO A 40 -15.12 -1.40 14.04
N LEU A 41 -14.14 -1.25 13.14
CA LEU A 41 -13.75 -2.28 12.18
C LEU A 41 -12.72 -3.26 12.74
N ALA A 42 -12.23 -3.09 13.98
CA ALA A 42 -11.15 -3.89 14.57
C ALA A 42 -11.35 -5.42 14.41
N ALA A 43 -12.56 -5.92 14.67
CA ALA A 43 -12.89 -7.33 14.55
C ALA A 43 -12.86 -7.84 13.09
N ARG A 44 -13.25 -6.98 12.14
CA ARG A 44 -13.19 -7.27 10.70
C ARG A 44 -11.75 -7.21 10.20
N ILE A 45 -10.99 -6.20 10.61
CA ILE A 45 -9.55 -6.04 10.31
C ILE A 45 -8.75 -7.28 10.75
N ALA A 46 -9.04 -7.81 11.94
CA ALA A 46 -8.35 -9.00 12.46
C ALA A 46 -8.64 -10.28 11.64
N ARG A 47 -9.77 -10.33 10.93
CA ARG A 47 -10.15 -11.45 10.05
C ARG A 47 -9.86 -11.16 8.58
N ALA A 48 -9.55 -9.90 8.25
CA ALA A 48 -9.32 -9.47 6.90
C ALA A 48 -8.02 -10.07 6.37
N THR A 49 -8.05 -10.57 5.14
CA THR A 49 -6.85 -10.98 4.41
C THR A 49 -6.32 -9.83 3.56
N ARG A 50 -7.22 -8.95 3.12
CA ARG A 50 -6.94 -7.76 2.31
C ARG A 50 -7.73 -6.55 2.82
N ILE A 51 -7.08 -5.39 2.93
CA ILE A 51 -7.72 -4.13 3.25
C ILE A 51 -7.44 -3.15 2.12
N ASP A 52 -8.50 -2.67 1.48
CA ASP A 52 -8.43 -1.71 0.39
C ASP A 52 -8.72 -0.32 0.95
N LEU A 53 -7.71 0.55 0.94
CA LEU A 53 -7.84 1.96 1.33
C LEU A 53 -8.06 2.81 0.08
N HIS A 54 -9.15 3.57 0.07
CA HIS A 54 -9.51 4.41 -1.07
C HIS A 54 -8.90 5.82 -0.94
N PHE A 55 -8.21 6.26 -1.99
CA PHE A 55 -7.63 7.59 -2.14
C PHE A 55 -8.46 8.38 -3.15
N PRO A 56 -9.43 9.20 -2.69
CA PRO A 56 -10.30 9.95 -3.60
C PRO A 56 -9.56 11.09 -4.32
N ALA A 57 -8.48 11.60 -3.71
CA ALA A 57 -7.62 12.62 -4.29
C ALA A 57 -6.17 12.37 -3.86
N PHE A 58 -5.22 12.70 -4.74
CA PHE A 58 -3.78 12.54 -4.49
C PHE A 58 -3.25 13.26 -3.23
N THR A 59 -3.95 14.27 -2.71
CA THR A 59 -3.57 15.03 -1.50
C THR A 59 -4.17 14.50 -0.20
N ASP A 60 -4.97 13.44 -0.22
CA ASP A 60 -5.64 12.97 0.99
C ASP A 60 -4.70 12.16 1.90
N GLY A 61 -4.12 12.86 2.88
CA GLY A 61 -3.24 12.30 3.91
C GLY A 61 -3.93 11.33 4.88
N ARG A 62 -5.26 11.23 4.90
CA ARG A 62 -5.99 10.43 5.90
C ARG A 62 -5.78 8.93 5.70
N ALA A 63 -5.76 8.46 4.45
CA ALA A 63 -5.49 7.07 4.13
C ALA A 63 -4.06 6.62 4.56
N TYR A 64 -3.07 7.52 4.55
CA TYR A 64 -1.75 7.23 5.12
C TYR A 64 -1.78 7.05 6.65
N SER A 65 -2.56 7.88 7.34
CA SER A 65 -2.76 7.75 8.78
C SER A 65 -3.48 6.44 9.13
N GLN A 66 -4.49 6.06 8.34
CA GLN A 66 -5.18 4.78 8.47
C GLN A 66 -4.22 3.60 8.26
N ALA A 67 -3.40 3.62 7.21
CA ALA A 67 -2.39 2.59 6.96
C ALA A 67 -1.41 2.42 8.12
N TYR A 68 -0.93 3.53 8.66
CA TYR A 68 -0.07 3.53 9.84
C TYR A 68 -0.76 2.88 11.05
N LEU A 69 -2.01 3.25 11.32
CA LEU A 69 -2.80 2.67 12.41
C LEU A 69 -3.04 1.18 12.20
N LEU A 70 -3.36 0.73 10.98
CA LEU A 70 -3.55 -0.68 10.65
C LEU A 70 -2.30 -1.50 10.99
N ARG A 71 -1.11 -1.04 10.60
CA ARG A 71 0.14 -1.74 10.89
C ARG A 71 0.56 -1.63 12.35
N LYS A 72 0.49 -0.44 12.95
CA LYS A 72 1.05 -0.18 14.29
C LYS A 72 0.09 -0.48 15.44
N ARG A 73 -1.19 -0.13 15.29
CA ARG A 73 -2.20 -0.27 16.34
C ARG A 73 -2.96 -1.57 16.22
N PHE A 74 -3.43 -1.92 15.02
CA PHE A 74 -4.19 -3.15 14.78
C PHE A 74 -3.31 -4.36 14.47
N GLY A 75 -2.01 -4.16 14.21
CA GLY A 75 -1.07 -5.24 13.91
C GLY A 75 -1.42 -5.99 12.62
N PHE A 76 -2.10 -5.36 11.67
CA PHE A 76 -2.53 -5.98 10.43
C PHE A 76 -1.31 -6.43 9.62
N THR A 77 -1.25 -7.72 9.30
CA THR A 77 -0.16 -8.34 8.54
C THR A 77 -0.55 -8.71 7.11
N GLY A 78 -1.83 -8.60 6.75
CA GLY A 78 -2.35 -8.94 5.42
C GLY A 78 -1.96 -7.97 4.31
N ASP A 79 -2.66 -8.11 3.18
CA ASP A 79 -2.49 -7.25 2.01
C ASP A 79 -3.15 -5.89 2.25
N LEU A 80 -2.34 -4.84 2.42
CA LEU A 80 -2.82 -3.47 2.52
C LEU A 80 -2.71 -2.83 1.14
N ARG A 81 -3.84 -2.60 0.48
CA ARG A 81 -3.92 -2.14 -0.90
C ARG A 81 -4.35 -0.69 -0.97
N ALA A 82 -3.60 0.15 -1.68
CA ALA A 82 -4.03 1.50 -2.04
C ALA A 82 -4.83 1.46 -3.34
N THR A 83 -5.97 2.16 -3.40
CA THR A 83 -6.86 2.22 -4.57
C THR A 83 -7.30 3.67 -4.83
N GLY A 84 -7.73 3.99 -6.06
CA GLY A 84 -8.17 5.33 -6.44
C GLY A 84 -7.09 6.11 -7.20
N ASP A 85 -6.88 7.37 -6.83
CA ASP A 85 -5.96 8.29 -7.52
C ASP A 85 -4.50 8.13 -7.05
N VAL A 86 -3.95 6.92 -7.24
CA VAL A 86 -2.58 6.59 -6.81
C VAL A 86 -1.57 6.96 -7.89
N LEU A 87 -0.71 7.91 -7.55
CA LEU A 87 0.37 8.40 -8.42
C LEU A 87 1.68 7.64 -8.20
N ILE A 88 2.50 7.59 -9.25
CA ILE A 88 3.81 6.93 -9.26
C ILE A 88 4.75 7.47 -8.17
N ASP A 89 4.74 8.78 -7.94
CA ASP A 89 5.58 9.43 -6.93
C ASP A 89 5.22 9.04 -5.48
N GLN A 90 3.99 8.57 -5.25
CA GLN A 90 3.50 8.18 -3.93
C GLN A 90 3.87 6.74 -3.55
N LEU A 91 4.23 5.90 -4.52
CA LEU A 91 4.47 4.47 -4.31
C LEU A 91 5.57 4.21 -3.28
N LEU A 92 6.64 5.02 -3.31
CA LEU A 92 7.73 4.90 -2.34
C LEU A 92 7.27 5.24 -0.91
N GLN A 93 6.41 6.26 -0.78
CA GLN A 93 5.84 6.62 0.52
C GLN A 93 4.88 5.54 1.00
N MET A 94 4.03 4.99 0.12
CA MET A 94 3.13 3.89 0.42
C MET A 94 3.89 2.65 0.91
N GLU A 95 4.96 2.24 0.23
CA GLU A 95 5.81 1.13 0.66
C GLU A 95 6.35 1.36 2.09
N ARG A 96 6.83 2.58 2.39
CA ARG A 96 7.33 2.95 3.73
C ARG A 96 6.25 2.95 4.82
N MET A 97 5.03 3.32 4.46
CA MET A 97 3.89 3.32 5.38
C MET A 97 3.34 1.92 5.62
N GLY A 98 3.84 0.92 4.88
CA GLY A 98 3.49 -0.48 5.04
C GLY A 98 2.36 -0.95 4.12
N PHE A 99 2.12 -0.27 3.01
CA PHE A 99 1.27 -0.81 1.95
C PHE A 99 1.95 -2.02 1.30
N SER A 100 1.16 -3.05 1.01
CA SER A 100 1.59 -4.27 0.32
C SER A 100 1.30 -4.20 -1.17
N SER A 101 0.22 -3.53 -1.57
CA SER A 101 -0.21 -3.40 -2.97
C SER A 101 -0.70 -1.97 -3.27
N ALA A 102 -0.61 -1.55 -4.52
CA ALA A 102 -1.12 -0.27 -5.00
C ALA A 102 -1.72 -0.41 -6.39
N VAL A 103 -2.94 0.07 -6.54
CA VAL A 103 -3.66 0.15 -7.81
C VAL A 103 -3.42 1.53 -8.38
N LEU A 104 -2.73 1.59 -9.52
CA LEU A 104 -2.43 2.86 -10.18
C LEU A 104 -3.71 3.46 -10.79
N ALA A 105 -3.73 4.79 -10.85
CA ALA A 105 -4.78 5.55 -11.54
C ALA A 105 -4.88 5.14 -13.02
N ASP A 106 -6.07 5.36 -13.60
CA ASP A 106 -6.31 5.05 -15.00
C ASP A 106 -5.37 5.86 -15.92
N GLY A 107 -4.78 5.20 -16.91
CA GLY A 107 -3.75 5.79 -17.79
C GLY A 107 -2.34 5.88 -17.21
N ALA A 108 -2.11 5.44 -15.96
CA ALA A 108 -0.76 5.39 -15.39
C ALA A 108 0.08 4.23 -15.98
N ASP A 109 1.33 4.51 -16.31
CA ASP A 109 2.28 3.52 -16.84
C ASP A 109 2.87 2.67 -15.68
N ILE A 110 2.47 1.39 -15.62
CA ILE A 110 3.01 0.42 -14.65
C ILE A 110 4.52 0.25 -14.79
N ASP A 111 5.07 0.26 -15.99
CA ASP A 111 6.50 0.12 -16.17
C ASP A 111 7.24 1.36 -15.66
N ALA A 112 6.67 2.55 -15.82
CA ALA A 112 7.20 3.77 -15.19
C ALA A 112 7.13 3.69 -13.65
N ALA A 113 6.02 3.19 -13.11
CA ALA A 113 5.85 2.95 -11.68
C ALA A 113 6.91 1.98 -11.12
N ARG A 114 7.14 0.86 -11.81
CA ARG A 114 8.16 -0.13 -11.47
C ARG A 114 9.55 0.48 -11.50
N ARG A 115 9.89 1.21 -12.56
CA ARG A 115 11.18 1.91 -12.69
C ARG A 115 11.40 2.91 -11.55
N GLN A 116 10.36 3.63 -11.15
CA GLN A 116 10.44 4.58 -10.03
C GLN A 116 10.75 3.86 -8.72
N LEU A 117 9.99 2.81 -8.38
CA LEU A 117 10.25 1.99 -7.19
C LEU A 117 11.69 1.42 -7.19
N GLU A 118 12.15 0.92 -8.32
CA GLU A 118 13.50 0.37 -8.48
C GLU A 118 14.60 1.42 -8.32
N ARG A 119 14.41 2.60 -8.94
CA ARG A 119 15.37 3.71 -8.90
C ARG A 119 15.58 4.21 -7.48
N PHE A 120 14.51 4.37 -6.70
CA PHE A 120 14.59 4.90 -5.35
C PHE A 120 14.99 3.85 -4.31
N ALA A 121 14.65 2.57 -4.50
CA ALA A 121 15.16 1.47 -3.68
C ALA A 121 16.71 1.40 -3.74
N GLY A 122 17.27 1.54 -4.95
CA GLY A 122 18.72 1.57 -5.16
C GLY A 122 19.42 2.80 -4.56
N PHE A 123 18.74 3.96 -4.52
CA PHE A 123 19.29 5.18 -3.93
C PHE A 123 19.36 5.12 -2.40
N TYR A 124 18.40 4.46 -1.76
CA TYR A 124 18.38 4.31 -0.30
C TYR A 124 19.46 3.34 0.20
N GLN A 125 19.74 2.25 -0.52
CA GLN A 125 20.87 1.37 -0.19
C GLN A 125 22.24 2.02 -0.44
N ARG A 126 22.33 3.01 -1.36
CA ARG A 126 23.57 3.76 -1.61
C ARG A 126 23.84 4.88 -0.60
N GLY A 127 22.96 5.05 0.40
CA GLY A 127 23.10 6.03 1.49
C GLY A 127 23.46 5.46 2.86
N VAL A 128 23.59 4.13 3.00
CA VAL A 128 24.04 3.48 4.26
C VAL A 128 25.40 2.81 4.02
N SER A 129 26.37 3.63 3.68
CA SER A 129 27.79 3.31 3.86
C SER A 129 28.57 4.60 4.07
N ALA A 130 28.19 5.37 5.10
CA ALA A 130 29.09 6.35 5.70
C ALA A 130 29.74 5.69 6.93
N GLN A 131 30.81 4.96 6.62
CA GLN A 131 32.04 4.87 7.41
C GLN A 131 31.91 4.74 8.93
N ALA A 132 31.79 3.52 9.44
CA ALA A 132 32.22 3.18 10.79
C ALA A 132 33.56 2.43 10.71
N ASN A 133 34.66 3.17 10.56
CA ASN A 133 35.99 2.88 11.15
C ASN A 133 37.07 3.77 10.52
N ALA A 134 37.78 4.54 11.34
CA ALA A 134 39.25 4.57 11.34
C ALA A 134 39.75 5.49 12.48
N HIS A 135 40.39 4.84 13.46
CA HIS A 135 41.36 5.33 14.45
C HIS A 135 40.91 6.29 15.56
#